data_AF-A0A4Q3Z0S3-F1
#
_entry.id   AF-A0A4Q3Z0S3-F1
#
_cell.length_a   1.000
_cell.length_b   1.000
_cell.length_c   1.000
_cell.angle_alpha   90.00
_cell.angle_beta   90.00
_cell.angle_gamma   90.00
#
_symmetry.space_group_name_H-M   'P 1'
#
loop_
_entity.id
_entity.type
_entity.pdbx_description
1 polymer ?
#
loop_
_entity_poly.entity_id
_entity_poly.type
_entity_poly.pdbx_seq_one_letter_code
_entity_poly.pdbx_strand_id
1 'polypeptide(L)'
;AKRIEEGLTQMMSSLATFPASAQLLLVSQFTLAADTRSGMRPSFTTAAPPAEAERGFSRLVETCREMHAAGVETGEFGAHMVVSLVNDGPVTFLIRP
;
A
#
# COMPACT_ATOMS: atom_id res chain seq x y z
N ALA A 1 7.36 -10.75 -8.54
CA ALA A 1 8.67 -10.25 -8.08
C ALA A 1 8.99 -8.88 -8.68
N LYS A 2 9.35 -8.78 -9.97
CA LYS A 2 9.82 -7.53 -10.59
C LYS A 2 8.90 -6.29 -10.42
N ARG A 3 7.59 -6.41 -10.66
CA ARG A 3 6.63 -5.29 -10.48
C ARG A 3 6.48 -4.80 -9.03
N ILE A 4 6.71 -5.69 -8.05
CA ILE A 4 6.63 -5.32 -6.62
C ILE A 4 7.88 -4.53 -6.24
N GLU A 5 9.05 -4.94 -6.73
CA GLU A 5 10.32 -4.22 -6.50
C GLU A 5 10.35 -2.84 -7.16
N GLU A 6 9.80 -2.72 -8.38
CA GLU A 6 9.63 -1.43 -9.07
C GLU A 6 8.70 -0.49 -8.28
N GLY A 7 7.55 -0.99 -7.83
CA GLY A 7 6.62 -0.22 -6.99
C GLY A 7 7.24 0.20 -5.64
N LEU A 8 7.98 -0.70 -5.00
CA LEU A 8 8.74 -0.43 -3.77
C LEU A 8 9.77 0.68 -3.96
N THR A 9 10.54 0.64 -5.05
CA THR A 9 11.54 1.65 -5.36
C THR A 9 10.89 3.02 -5.52
N GLN A 10 9.78 3.09 -6.24
CA GLN A 10 9.05 4.34 -6.45
C GLN A 10 8.40 4.86 -5.16
N MET A 11 7.94 3.96 -4.28
CA MET A 11 7.46 4.31 -2.94
C MET A 11 8.59 4.89 -2.08
N MET A 12 9.75 4.25 -2.04
CA MET A 12 10.93 4.74 -1.29
C MET A 12 11.38 6.11 -1.78
N SER A 13 11.40 6.34 -3.10
CA SER A 13 11.70 7.66 -3.66
C SER A 13 10.70 8.73 -3.22
N SER A 14 9.42 8.37 -3.09
CA SER A 14 8.39 9.30 -2.60
C SER A 14 8.56 9.59 -1.11
N LEU A 15 8.91 8.57 -0.32
CA LEU A 15 9.18 8.70 1.12
C LEU A 15 10.41 9.55 1.42
N ALA A 16 11.42 9.56 0.54
CA ALA A 16 12.62 10.39 0.68
C ALA A 16 12.32 11.91 0.70
N THR A 17 11.11 12.33 0.31
CA THR A 17 10.67 13.73 0.44
C THR A 17 10.24 14.11 1.85
N PHE A 18 9.98 13.12 2.71
CA PHE A 18 9.60 13.30 4.11
C PHE A 18 10.83 13.23 5.03
N PRO A 19 10.72 13.74 6.28
CA PRO A 19 11.79 13.60 7.26
C PRO A 19 12.17 12.14 7.49
N ALA A 20 13.45 11.87 7.77
CA ALA A 20 13.93 10.52 8.05
C ALA A 20 13.27 9.86 9.28
N SER A 21 12.64 10.65 10.15
CA SER A 21 11.87 10.18 11.31
C SER A 21 10.40 9.85 10.99
N ALA A 22 9.94 10.08 9.76
CA ALA A 22 8.57 9.78 9.36
C ALA A 22 8.33 8.26 9.44
N GLN A 23 7.23 7.85 10.05
CA GLN A 23 6.86 6.44 10.17
C GLN A 23 5.90 6.03 9.06
N LEU A 24 5.80 4.72 8.79
CA LEU A 24 4.87 4.16 7.82
C LEU A 24 3.69 3.49 8.53
N LEU A 25 2.49 3.69 7.97
CA LEU A 25 1.31 2.88 8.27
C LEU A 25 0.86 2.18 6.99
N LEU A 26 1.00 0.86 6.94
CA LEU A 26 0.60 0.04 5.80
C LEU A 26 -0.77 -0.60 6.03
N VAL A 27 -1.72 -0.32 5.15
CA VAL A 27 -3.08 -0.87 5.21
C VAL A 27 -3.39 -1.56 3.89
N SER A 28 -3.75 -2.84 3.94
CA SER A 28 -4.17 -3.58 2.74
C SER A 28 -5.46 -2.99 2.17
N GLN A 29 -5.48 -2.62 0.89
CA GLN A 29 -6.65 -2.02 0.24
C GLN A 29 -6.91 -2.61 -1.15
N PHE A 30 -7.69 -3.70 -1.20
CA PHE A 30 -8.01 -4.38 -2.47
C PHE A 30 -8.88 -3.53 -3.40
N THR A 31 -9.60 -2.56 -2.84
CA THR A 31 -10.55 -1.74 -3.61
C THR A 31 -9.86 -0.88 -4.67
N LEU A 32 -8.58 -0.56 -4.50
CA LEU A 32 -7.76 0.15 -5.47
C LEU A 32 -7.48 -0.65 -6.75
N ALA A 33 -7.65 -1.99 -6.71
CA ALA A 33 -7.54 -2.84 -7.89
C ALA A 33 -8.87 -2.98 -8.66
N ALA A 34 -9.90 -2.22 -8.29
CA ALA A 34 -11.18 -2.19 -9.00
C ALA A 34 -11.01 -1.74 -10.46
N ASP A 35 -11.68 -2.44 -11.37
CA ASP A 35 -12.07 -1.87 -12.65
C ASP A 35 -13.37 -1.11 -12.47
N THR A 36 -13.32 0.20 -12.74
CA THR A 36 -14.44 1.14 -12.63
C THR A 36 -14.86 1.73 -13.97
N ARG A 37 -14.43 1.14 -15.09
CA ARG A 37 -14.69 1.68 -16.44
C ARG A 37 -16.13 1.46 -16.93
N SER A 38 -16.88 0.53 -16.36
CA SER A 38 -18.23 0.18 -16.81
C SER A 38 -19.24 0.14 -15.65
N GLY A 39 -20.36 0.86 -15.82
CA GLY A 39 -21.45 0.91 -14.84
C GLY A 39 -21.08 1.60 -13.52
N MET A 40 -21.94 1.43 -12.51
CA MET A 40 -21.79 2.02 -11.18
C MET A 40 -21.20 1.05 -10.14
N ARG A 41 -21.00 -0.22 -10.50
CA ARG A 41 -20.49 -1.26 -9.60
C ARG A 41 -19.05 -1.62 -9.97
N PRO A 42 -18.07 -1.40 -9.08
CA PRO A 42 -16.69 -1.81 -9.35
C PRO A 42 -16.59 -3.33 -9.53
N SER A 43 -15.75 -3.76 -10.47
CA SER A 43 -15.36 -5.15 -10.66
C SER A 43 -13.99 -5.41 -10.08
N PHE A 44 -13.80 -6.55 -9.41
CA PHE A 44 -12.53 -6.95 -8.81
C PHE A 44 -11.92 -8.19 -9.49
N THR A 45 -12.37 -8.50 -10.70
CA THR A 45 -11.89 -9.67 -11.46
C THR A 45 -10.39 -9.63 -11.76
N THR A 46 -9.78 -8.44 -11.73
CA THR A 46 -8.33 -8.22 -11.92
C THR A 46 -7.54 -8.26 -10.61
N ALA A 47 -8.20 -8.32 -9.45
CA ALA A 47 -7.53 -8.39 -8.17
C ALA A 47 -6.93 -9.79 -7.94
N ALA A 48 -5.78 -9.85 -7.28
CA ALA A 48 -5.17 -11.12 -6.90
C ALA A 48 -6.09 -11.89 -5.93
N PRO A 49 -6.07 -13.23 -5.94
CA PRO A 49 -6.78 -14.04 -4.94
C PRO A 49 -6.34 -13.68 -3.52
N PRO A 50 -7.23 -13.75 -2.50
CA PRO A 50 -6.93 -13.30 -1.14
C PRO A 50 -5.63 -13.85 -0.55
N ALA A 51 -5.38 -15.16 -0.71
CA ALA A 51 -4.16 -15.79 -0.19
C ALA A 51 -2.88 -15.31 -0.90
N GLU A 52 -2.95 -14.95 -2.18
CA GLU A 52 -1.80 -14.37 -2.89
C GLU A 52 -1.58 -12.92 -2.49
N ALA A 53 -2.66 -12.15 -2.36
CA ALA A 53 -2.62 -10.77 -1.89
C ALA A 53 -2.06 -10.67 -0.46
N GLU A 54 -2.44 -11.58 0.44
CA GLU A 54 -1.94 -11.64 1.82
C GLU A 54 -0.43 -11.89 1.83
N ARG A 55 0.05 -12.91 1.09
CA ARG A 55 1.49 -13.18 0.97
C ARG A 55 2.26 -11.97 0.41
N GLY A 56 1.71 -11.31 -0.61
CA GLY A 56 2.29 -10.11 -1.19
C GLY A 56 2.37 -8.95 -0.19
N PHE A 57 1.30 -8.75 0.59
CA PHE A 57 1.25 -7.73 1.63
C PHE A 57 2.22 -8.03 2.78
N SER A 58 2.26 -9.26 3.30
CA SER A 58 3.22 -9.66 4.34
C SER A 58 4.65 -9.45 3.87
N ARG A 59 4.96 -9.81 2.62
CA ARG A 59 6.30 -9.58 2.06
C ARG A 59 6.63 -8.09 1.95
N LEU A 60 5.68 -7.27 1.52
CA LEU A 60 5.84 -5.81 1.47
C LEU A 60 6.15 -5.24 2.86
N VAL A 61 5.42 -5.67 3.88
CA VAL A 61 5.62 -5.24 5.27
C VAL A 61 7.03 -5.60 5.75
N GLU A 62 7.48 -6.83 5.54
CA GLU A 62 8.83 -7.28 5.88
C GLU A 62 9.89 -6.41 5.21
N THR A 63 9.79 -6.21 3.90
CA THR A 63 10.75 -5.39 3.15
C THR A 63 10.76 -3.93 3.63
N CYS A 64 9.59 -3.36 3.95
CA CYS A 64 9.55 -2.01 4.51
C CYS A 64 10.21 -1.94 5.89
N ARG A 65 10.01 -2.95 6.75
CA ARG A 65 10.67 -3.01 8.07
C ARG A 65 12.19 -3.12 7.97
N GLU A 66 12.68 -3.85 6.98
CA GLU A 66 14.12 -3.97 6.70
C GLU A 66 14.72 -2.66 6.19
N MET A 67 14.00 -1.94 5.31
CA MET A 67 14.51 -0.75 4.63
C MET A 67 14.25 0.56 5.39
N HIS A 68 13.24 0.61 6.26
CA HIS A 68 12.75 1.84 6.88
C HIS A 68 12.84 1.80 8.40
N ALA A 69 14.00 2.21 8.93
CA ALA A 69 14.32 2.12 10.36
C ALA A 69 13.44 2.99 11.28
N ALA A 70 12.75 4.00 10.76
CA ALA A 70 11.94 4.92 11.58
C ALA A 70 10.69 4.26 12.18
N GLY A 71 10.23 3.14 11.61
CA GLY A 71 9.10 2.37 12.11
C GLY A 71 8.05 2.11 11.04
N VAL A 72 7.47 0.91 11.09
CA VAL A 72 6.43 0.43 10.17
C VAL A 72 5.33 -0.25 10.96
N GLU A 73 4.20 0.44 11.05
CA GLU A 73 2.95 -0.06 11.60
C GLU A 73 2.06 -0.63 10.50
N THR A 74 1.14 -1.53 10.89
CA THR A 74 0.25 -2.20 9.95
C THR A 74 -1.18 -2.25 10.48
N GLY A 75 -2.14 -2.24 9.55
CA GLY A 75 -3.49 -2.75 9.84
C GLY A 75 -3.52 -4.28 9.92
N GLU A 76 -4.73 -4.84 9.93
CA GLU A 76 -4.98 -6.28 9.87
C GLU A 76 -5.52 -6.66 8.48
N PHE A 77 -4.86 -7.62 7.81
CA PHE A 77 -5.24 -8.01 6.45
C PHE A 77 -6.63 -8.63 6.43
N GLY A 78 -7.50 -8.14 5.53
CA GLY A 78 -8.87 -8.67 5.36
C GLY A 78 -9.85 -8.31 6.47
N ALA A 79 -9.41 -7.61 7.52
CA ALA A 79 -10.29 -7.14 8.58
C ALA A 79 -11.07 -5.88 8.15
N HIS A 80 -12.27 -5.72 8.71
CA HIS A 80 -12.96 -4.44 8.64
C HIS A 80 -12.27 -3.43 9.56
N MET A 81 -11.78 -2.33 8.99
CA MET A 81 -10.97 -1.34 9.72
C MET A 81 -11.54 0.06 9.57
N VAL A 82 -11.38 0.85 10.63
CA VAL A 82 -11.56 2.31 10.60
C VAL A 82 -10.17 2.94 10.71
N VAL A 83 -9.71 3.59 9.65
CA VAL A 83 -8.38 4.21 9.60
C VAL A 83 -8.54 5.72 9.80
N SER A 84 -8.02 6.21 10.92
CA SER A 84 -7.91 7.66 11.18
C SER A 84 -6.58 8.18 10.66
N LEU A 85 -6.61 9.28 9.91
CA LEU A 85 -5.40 9.95 9.43
C LEU A 85 -5.60 11.46 9.37
N VAL A 86 -4.50 12.20 9.55
CA VAL A 86 -4.43 13.64 9.26
C VAL A 86 -3.52 13.80 8.05
N ASN A 87 -4.05 14.35 6.96
CA ASN A 87 -3.26 14.59 5.75
C ASN A 87 -2.68 16.00 5.78
N ASP A 88 -1.44 16.12 6.23
CA ASP A 88 -0.72 17.39 6.33
C ASP A 88 -0.20 17.81 4.94
N GLY A 89 -0.84 18.83 4.34
CA GLY A 89 -0.68 19.23 2.94
C GLY A 89 -1.99 19.72 2.30
N PRO A 90 -2.81 18.85 1.68
CA PRO A 90 -2.65 17.41 1.54
C PRO A 90 -1.79 17.04 0.32
N VAL A 91 -0.97 15.99 0.47
CA VAL A 91 -0.19 15.40 -0.62
C VAL A 91 -0.64 13.95 -0.80
N THR A 92 -0.87 13.53 -2.04
CA THR A 92 -1.29 12.15 -2.34
C THR A 92 -0.66 11.69 -3.64
N PHE A 93 0.07 10.59 -3.57
CA PHE A 93 0.68 9.95 -4.73
C PHE A 93 -0.04 8.64 -5.04
N LEU A 94 -0.45 8.47 -6.29
CA LEU A 94 -0.89 7.18 -6.81
C LEU A 94 0.28 6.54 -7.57
N ILE A 95 0.86 5.50 -7.00
CA ILE A 95 1.96 4.75 -7.62
C ILE A 95 1.36 3.52 -8.30
N ARG A 96 1.61 3.36 -9.60
CA ARG A 96 1.26 2.18 -10.38
C ARG A 96 2.52 1.68 -11.09
N PRO A 97 2.87 0.39 -10.99
CA PRO A 97 3.89 -0.21 -11.83
C PRO A 97 3.43 -0.33 -13.30
#